data_AF-A0AAP6DBJ5-F1
#
_entry.id   AF-A0AAP6DBJ5-F1
#
_cell.length_a   1.000
_cell.length_b   1.000
_cell.length_c   1.000
_cell.angle_alpha   90.00
_cell.angle_beta   90.00
_cell.angle_gamma   90.00
#
_symmetry.space_group_name_H-M   'P 1'
#
loop_
_entity.id
_entity.type
_entity.pdbx_description
1 polymer ?
#
loop_
_entity_poly.entity_id
_entity_poly.type
_entity_poly.pdbx_seq_one_letter_code
_entity_poly.pdbx_strand_id
1 'polypeptide(L)' 'MKFNMSVNDNFASFFDEGSEIYIFVDSFDNENFDVRLGNISESELIGSISAKSDSELNSKLEELYRSFMEG' A
#
# COMPACT_ATOMS: atom_id res chain seq x y z
N MET A 1 -7.12 6.84 4.82
CA MET A 1 -5.67 7.11 4.70
C MET A 1 -5.40 7.83 3.38
N LYS A 2 -4.44 8.75 3.33
CA LYS A 2 -3.99 9.35 2.07
C LYS A 2 -2.60 8.83 1.74
N PHE A 3 -2.46 8.19 0.59
CA PHE A 3 -1.16 7.68 0.12
C PHE A 3 -0.45 8.74 -0.72
N ASN A 4 0.88 8.71 -0.70
CA ASN A 4 1.72 9.57 -1.52
C ASN A 4 3.03 8.85 -1.86
N MET A 5 2.93 7.89 -2.77
CA MET A 5 4.04 7.09 -3.31
C MET A 5 4.25 7.41 -4.79
N SER A 6 5.50 7.49 -5.25
CA SER A 6 5.80 7.51 -6.67
C SER A 6 5.89 6.10 -7.22
N VAL A 7 5.51 5.86 -8.48
CA VAL A 7 5.77 4.58 -9.15
C VAL A 7 7.26 4.28 -9.31
N ASN A 8 8.13 5.27 -9.16
CA ASN A 8 9.58 5.05 -9.15
C ASN A 8 10.12 4.61 -7.77
N ASP A 9 9.33 4.76 -6.72
CA ASP A 9 9.68 4.26 -5.40
C ASP A 9 9.41 2.76 -5.35
N ASN A 10 10.45 1.96 -5.14
CA ASN A 10 10.31 0.51 -5.04
C ASN A 10 9.86 0.05 -3.63
N PHE A 11 9.81 0.96 -2.66
CA PHE A 11 9.33 0.70 -1.30
C PHE A 11 8.77 1.97 -0.65
N ALA A 12 7.65 1.84 0.05
CA ALA A 12 7.12 2.84 0.95
C ALA A 12 6.43 2.18 2.14
N SER A 13 6.37 2.89 3.27
CA SER A 13 5.58 2.50 4.42
C SER A 13 4.74 3.65 4.93
N PHE A 14 3.52 3.36 5.33
CA PHE A 14 2.56 4.31 5.87
C PHE A 14 2.07 3.79 7.22
N PHE A 15 1.72 4.68 8.13
CA PHE A 15 1.16 4.32 9.44
C PHE A 15 -0.20 5.00 9.58
N ASP A 16 -1.25 4.22 9.81
CA ASP A 16 -2.57 4.74 10.14
C ASP A 16 -2.71 4.79 11.67
N GLU A 17 -2.63 6.00 12.24
CA GLU A 17 -2.78 6.23 13.68
C GLU A 17 -4.17 5.83 14.21
N GLY A 18 -5.20 5.80 13.36
CA GLY A 18 -6.57 5.45 13.78
C GLY A 18 -6.76 3.95 14.03
N SER A 19 -6.07 3.10 13.26
CA SER A 19 -6.11 1.64 13.38
C SER A 19 -4.85 1.04 14.02
N GLU A 20 -3.82 1.86 14.26
CA GLU A 20 -2.48 1.44 14.69
C GLU A 20 -1.82 0.40 13.76
N ILE A 21 -2.13 0.47 12.45
CA ILE A 21 -1.64 -0.46 11.43
C ILE A 21 -0.58 0.20 10.55
N TYR A 22 0.50 -0.53 10.28
CA TYR A 22 1.44 -0.22 9.22
C TYR A 22 0.99 -0.82 7.90
N ILE A 23 1.12 -0.02 6.84
CA ILE A 23 0.93 -0.42 5.45
C ILE A 23 2.30 -0.39 4.78
N PHE A 24 2.76 -1.52 4.30
CA PHE A 24 3.99 -1.66 3.53
C PHE A 24 3.64 -1.86 2.07
N VAL A 25 4.30 -1.11 1.20
CA VAL A 25 4.16 -1.24 -0.25
C VAL A 25 5.55 -1.47 -0.82
N ASP A 26 5.72 -2.56 -1.55
CA ASP A 26 7.00 -2.89 -2.18
C ASP A 26 6.82 -3.38 -3.62
N SER A 27 7.82 -3.12 -4.47
CA SER A 27 7.82 -3.51 -5.87
C SER A 27 9.21 -3.91 -6.32
N PHE A 28 9.28 -4.92 -7.18
CA PHE A 28 10.52 -5.35 -7.83
C PHE A 28 10.71 -4.74 -9.22
N ASP A 29 9.62 -4.36 -9.89
CA ASP A 29 9.60 -3.94 -11.30
C ASP A 29 9.06 -2.52 -11.50
N ASN A 30 8.62 -1.85 -10.43
CA ASN A 30 7.97 -0.53 -10.45
C ASN A 30 6.67 -0.48 -11.29
N GLU A 31 6.07 -1.65 -11.57
CA GLU A 31 4.79 -1.77 -12.26
C GLU A 31 3.76 -2.53 -11.40
N ASN A 32 4.21 -3.50 -10.60
CA ASN A 32 3.41 -4.31 -9.69
C ASN A 32 3.88 -4.08 -8.25
N PHE A 33 2.96 -3.65 -7.40
CA PHE A 33 3.21 -3.24 -6.02
C PHE A 33 2.45 -4.16 -5.08
N ASP A 34 3.17 -4.94 -4.29
CA ASP A 34 2.61 -5.78 -3.25
C ASP A 34 2.31 -4.93 -2.01
N VAL A 35 1.14 -5.14 -1.42
CA VAL A 35 0.64 -4.36 -0.29
C VAL A 35 0.43 -5.27 0.91
N ARG A 36 1.12 -4.97 2.00
CA ARG A 36 1.07 -5.74 3.25
C ARG A 36 0.62 -4.87 4.41
N LEU A 37 -0.23 -5.41 5.28
CA LEU A 37 -0.73 -4.72 6.47
C LEU A 37 -0.32 -5.47 7.74
N GLY A 38 -0.03 -4.73 8.80
CA GLY A 38 0.21 -5.29 10.14
C GLY A 38 1.07 -4.38 10.98
N ASN A 39 2.08 -4.95 11.61
CA ASN A 39 3.10 -4.23 12.38
C ASN A 39 4.50 -4.51 11.82
N ILE A 40 5.52 -3.93 12.46
CA ILE A 40 6.92 -4.04 12.02
C ILE A 40 7.44 -5.50 12.06
N SER A 41 6.91 -6.34 12.96
CA SER A 41 7.35 -7.73 13.13
C SER A 41 6.52 -8.72 12.30
N GLU A 42 5.23 -8.44 12.13
CA GLU A 42 4.27 -9.33 11.48
C GLU A 42 3.35 -8.52 10.56
N SER A 43 3.33 -8.87 9.27
CA SER A 43 2.43 -8.30 8.28
C SER A 43 1.94 -9.36 7.30
N GLU A 44 0.74 -9.17 6.79
CA GLU A 44 0.08 -10.06 5.83
C GLU A 44 -0.13 -9.36 4.49
N LEU A 45 0.07 -10.09 3.39
CA LEU A 45 -0.24 -9.61 2.05
C LEU A 45 -1.75 -9.52 1.86
N ILE A 46 -2.25 -8.32 1.60
CA ILE A 46 -3.68 -8.08 1.36
C ILE A 46 -4.02 -7.97 -0.13
N GLY A 47 -3.01 -7.76 -0.98
CA GLY A 47 -3.19 -7.70 -2.42
C GLY A 47 -2.00 -7.08 -3.14
N SER A 48 -2.12 -7.02 -4.47
CA SER A 48 -1.13 -6.43 -5.36
C SER A 48 -1.80 -5.43 -6.30
N ILE A 49 -1.13 -4.31 -6.57
CA ILE A 49 -1.61 -3.22 -7.40
C ILE A 49 -0.70 -3.10 -8.62
N SER A 50 -1.27 -3.12 -9.82
CA SER A 50 -0.55 -2.69 -11.01
C SER A 50 -0.85 -1.22 -11.30
N ALA A 51 0.16 -0.39 -11.54
CA ALA A 51 -0.01 1.02 -11.85
C ALA A 51 1.12 1.57 -12.72
N LYS A 52 0.81 2.55 -13.57
CA LYS A 52 1.79 3.24 -14.44
C LYS A 52 1.97 4.73 -14.13
N SER A 53 1.26 5.22 -13.13
CA SER A 53 1.37 6.61 -12.67
C SER A 53 1.14 6.70 -11.18
N ASP A 54 1.75 7.72 -10.55
CA ASP A 54 1.59 8.00 -9.12
C ASP A 54 0.11 8.17 -8.76
N SER A 55 -0.67 8.86 -9.59
CA SER A 55 -2.11 9.05 -9.35
C SER A 55 -2.88 7.73 -9.32
N GLU A 56 -2.57 6.81 -10.24
CA GLU A 56 -3.22 5.50 -10.30
C GLU A 56 -2.83 4.63 -9.11
N LEU A 57 -1.53 4.60 -8.77
CA LEU A 57 -1.02 3.84 -7.64
C LEU A 57 -1.68 4.27 -6.33
N ASN A 58 -1.66 5.57 -6.04
CA ASN A 58 -2.22 6.09 -4.78
C ASN A 58 -3.74 5.90 -4.71
N SER A 59 -4.47 6.07 -5.83
CA SER A 59 -5.92 5.80 -5.85
C SER A 59 -6.24 4.33 -5.57
N LYS A 60 -5.50 3.39 -6.18
CA LYS A 60 -5.69 1.95 -5.94
C LYS A 60 -5.29 1.53 -4.53
N LEU A 61 -4.26 2.16 -3.94
CA LEU A 61 -3.88 1.94 -2.55
C LEU A 61 -5.01 2.36 -1.59
N GLU A 62 -5.63 3.52 -1.83
CA GLU A 62 -6.78 3.97 -1.04
C GLU A 62 -7.97 3.02 -1.14
N GLU A 63 -8.27 2.52 -2.35
CA GLU A 63 -9.35 1.55 -2.58
C GLU A 63 -9.09 0.22 -1.88
N LEU A 64 -7.90 -0.36 -2.07
CA LEU A 64 -7.52 -1.64 -1.46
C LEU A 64 -7.55 -1.55 0.07
N TYR A 65 -6.97 -0.49 0.63
CA TYR A 65 -6.98 -0.26 2.08
C TYR A 65 -8.40 -0.13 2.63
N ARG A 66 -9.26 0.67 1.98
CA ARG A 66 -10.66 0.83 2.40
C ARG A 66 -11.42 -0.49 2.37
N SER A 67 -11.26 -1.28 1.30
CA SER A 67 -11.90 -2.59 1.20
C SER A 67 -11.45 -3.58 2.28
N PHE A 68 -10.19 -3.51 2.71
CA PHE A 68 -9.71 -4.33 3.83
C PHE A 68 -10.30 -3.89 5.18
N MET A 69 -10.39 -2.58 5.42
CA MET A 69 -10.89 -2.04 6.71
C MET A 69 -12.42 -2.14 6.86
N GLU A 70 -13.17 -2.19 5.76
CA GLU A 70 -14.62 -2.37 5.75
C GLU A 70 -15.06 -3.85 5.77
N GLY A 71 -14.12 -4.78 5.57
CA GLY A 71 -14.34 -6.22 5.48
C GLY A 71 -14.42 -6.96 6.81
#